data_AF-A0A135L238-F1
#
_entry.id   AF-A0A135L238-F1
#
_cell.length_a   1.000
_cell.length_b   1.000
_cell.length_c   1.000
_cell.angle_alpha   90.00
_cell.angle_beta   90.00
_cell.angle_gamma   90.00
#
_symmetry.space_group_name_H-M   'P 1'
#
loop_
_entity.id
_entity.type
_entity.pdbx_description
1 polymer ?
#
loop_
_entity_poly.entity_id
_entity_poly.type
_entity_poly.pdbx_seq_one_letter_code
_entity_poly.pdbx_strand_id
1 'polypeptide(L)'
;MDANQILSLGPLQIPVNWLILFAGLLIAVFITEKIARKRNWEKEKWSDLLLILFLSFLIVYKFGWILFDLKRVIQNPGIIIWTSGSTASLWLAFILSALVLIYKIKKERYPIYDFFELSWLTLTITLFLYYLFIMDYGKVTSFIFGVSLEGESSYLYHPVNWYKAFWLGLLLIIRFGIWSKLDENHLMLLYVAFGMGLLIISIFDVSMQLYFGLTVEQWFFLIIALIGGIGLLRKKRNE
;
A
#
# COMPACT_ATOMS: atom_id res chain seq x y z
N MET A 1 -1.86 -16.82 8.97
CA MET A 1 -1.98 -17.54 7.67
C MET A 1 -0.72 -17.27 6.90
N ASP A 2 -0.10 -18.30 6.33
CA ASP A 2 1.10 -18.10 5.52
C ASP A 2 0.78 -17.29 4.26
N ALA A 3 1.66 -16.34 3.92
CA ALA A 3 1.51 -15.49 2.74
C ALA A 3 1.37 -16.29 1.43
N ASN A 4 1.86 -17.53 1.41
CA ASN A 4 1.88 -18.42 0.25
C ASN A 4 0.71 -19.42 0.22
N GLN A 5 -0.24 -19.34 1.17
CA GLN A 5 -1.40 -20.22 1.16
C GLN A 5 -2.28 -19.89 -0.06
N ILE A 6 -2.62 -20.90 -0.84
CA ILE A 6 -3.46 -20.78 -2.04
C ILE A 6 -4.80 -21.45 -1.76
N LEU A 7 -5.89 -20.73 -1.99
CA LEU A 7 -7.22 -21.31 -2.03
C LEU A 7 -7.52 -21.75 -3.47
N SER A 8 -7.67 -23.06 -3.65
CA SER A 8 -8.02 -23.65 -4.93
C SER A 8 -9.54 -23.88 -4.99
N LEU A 9 -10.24 -23.10 -5.80
CA LEU A 9 -11.65 -23.30 -6.15
C LEU A 9 -11.71 -23.86 -7.57
N GLY A 10 -11.59 -25.19 -7.69
CA GLY A 10 -11.47 -25.86 -8.99
C GLY A 10 -10.20 -25.43 -9.74
N PRO A 11 -10.29 -24.90 -10.98
CA PRO A 11 -9.12 -24.42 -11.72
C PRO A 11 -8.62 -23.04 -11.26
N LEU A 12 -9.39 -22.32 -10.43
CA LEU A 12 -9.01 -21.00 -9.93
C LEU A 12 -8.16 -21.13 -8.67
N GLN A 13 -6.92 -20.67 -8.75
CA GLN A 13 -6.00 -20.57 -7.61
C GLN A 13 -5.91 -19.11 -7.19
N ILE A 14 -6.48 -18.79 -6.03
CA ILE A 14 -6.46 -17.43 -5.48
C ILE A 14 -5.54 -17.45 -4.26
N PRO A 15 -4.42 -16.73 -4.29
CA PRO A 15 -3.55 -16.65 -3.11
C PRO A 15 -4.25 -15.87 -1.99
N VAL A 16 -4.19 -16.39 -0.77
CA VAL A 16 -4.90 -15.88 0.41
C VAL A 16 -4.45 -14.45 0.77
N ASN A 17 -3.19 -14.11 0.53
CA ASN A 17 -2.65 -12.78 0.74
C ASN A 17 -3.40 -11.69 -0.04
N TRP A 18 -3.79 -11.95 -1.29
CA TRP A 18 -4.58 -11.01 -2.10
C TRP A 18 -5.98 -10.86 -1.54
N LEU A 19 -6.62 -11.95 -1.12
CA LEU A 19 -7.96 -11.89 -0.53
C LEU A 19 -7.98 -11.04 0.74
N ILE A 20 -7.01 -11.22 1.63
CA ILE A 20 -6.89 -10.42 2.85
C ILE A 20 -6.60 -8.96 2.51
N LEU A 21 -5.71 -8.70 1.54
CA LEU A 21 -5.41 -7.34 1.09
C LEU A 21 -6.66 -6.64 0.53
N PHE A 22 -7.43 -7.32 -0.33
CA PHE A 22 -8.67 -6.80 -0.89
C PHE A 22 -9.74 -6.58 0.18
N ALA A 23 -9.91 -7.53 1.10
CA ALA A 23 -10.84 -7.38 2.22
C ALA A 23 -10.46 -6.18 3.10
N GLY A 24 -9.17 -6.03 3.43
CA GLY A 24 -8.65 -4.89 4.17
C GLY A 24 -8.91 -3.57 3.45
N LEU A 25 -8.67 -3.53 2.13
CA LEU A 25 -8.95 -2.37 1.30
C LEU A 25 -10.45 -2.02 1.31
N LEU A 26 -11.34 -2.99 1.13
CA LEU A 26 -12.79 -2.76 1.16
C LEU A 26 -13.25 -2.18 2.51
N ILE A 27 -12.76 -2.72 3.62
CA ILE A 27 -13.05 -2.18 4.96
C ILE A 27 -12.52 -0.76 5.10
N ALA A 28 -11.30 -0.50 4.65
CA ALA A 28 -10.69 0.82 4.70
C ALA A 28 -11.46 1.85 3.87
N VAL A 29 -11.90 1.48 2.65
CA VAL A 29 -12.74 2.31 1.78
C VAL A 29 -14.10 2.59 2.41
N PHE A 30 -14.74 1.58 2.99
CA PHE A 30 -16.03 1.76 3.67
C PHE A 30 -15.93 2.77 4.82
N ILE A 31 -14.89 2.66 5.66
CA ILE A 31 -14.66 3.58 6.78
C ILE A 31 -14.34 4.99 6.27
N THR A 32 -13.41 5.12 5.33
CA THR A 32 -12.98 6.42 4.81
C THR A 32 -14.08 7.12 4.02
N GLU A 33 -14.91 6.40 3.27
CA GLU A 33 -16.07 6.96 2.59
C GLU A 33 -17.13 7.46 3.59
N LYS A 34 -17.35 6.74 4.70
CA LYS A 34 -18.24 7.23 5.76
C LYS A 34 -17.71 8.52 6.39
N ILE A 35 -16.40 8.67 6.54
CA ILE A 35 -15.77 9.90 7.03
C ILE A 35 -15.90 11.02 6.00
N ALA A 36 -15.63 10.75 4.72
CA ALA A 36 -15.75 11.72 3.64
C ALA A 36 -17.19 12.27 3.52
N ARG A 37 -18.19 11.39 3.56
CA ARG A 37 -19.62 11.79 3.49
C ARG A 37 -20.03 12.69 4.65
N LYS A 38 -19.53 12.45 5.87
CA LYS A 38 -19.78 13.33 7.03
C LYS A 38 -19.23 14.75 6.84
N ARG A 39 -18.27 14.94 5.95
CA ARG A 39 -17.65 16.24 5.64
C ARG A 39 -18.25 16.93 4.41
N ASN A 40 -19.42 16.47 3.94
CA ASN A 40 -20.09 16.99 2.75
C ASN A 40 -19.18 17.06 1.51
N TRP A 41 -18.34 16.03 1.33
CA TRP A 41 -17.66 15.82 0.06
C TRP A 41 -18.69 15.45 -1.02
N GLU A 42 -19.28 16.46 -1.66
CA GLU A 42 -20.32 16.32 -2.70
C GLU A 42 -19.76 15.99 -4.10
N LYS A 43 -18.45 15.93 -4.27
CA LYS A 43 -17.80 15.59 -5.54
C LYS A 43 -17.10 14.25 -5.46
N GLU A 44 -17.43 13.37 -6.41
CA GLU A 44 -16.94 12.00 -6.67
C GLU A 44 -16.64 11.15 -5.42
N LYS A 45 -17.31 9.99 -5.29
CA LYS A 45 -17.13 9.17 -4.09
C LYS A 45 -15.66 8.79 -4.00
N TRP A 46 -15.09 8.81 -2.79
CA TRP A 46 -13.72 8.33 -2.55
C TRP A 46 -13.48 6.94 -3.16
N SER A 47 -14.50 6.08 -3.12
CA SER A 47 -14.51 4.78 -3.80
C SER A 47 -14.45 4.87 -5.33
N ASP A 48 -15.09 5.86 -5.96
CA ASP A 48 -15.02 6.08 -7.41
C ASP A 48 -13.58 6.46 -7.81
N LEU A 49 -12.93 7.35 -7.06
CA LEU A 49 -11.54 7.73 -7.30
C LEU A 49 -10.61 6.51 -7.19
N LEU A 50 -10.73 5.72 -6.12
CA LEU A 50 -9.93 4.51 -5.94
C LEU A 50 -10.22 3.45 -7.01
N LEU A 51 -11.48 3.31 -7.44
CA LEU A 51 -11.86 2.40 -8.51
C LEU A 51 -11.23 2.84 -9.84
N ILE A 52 -11.25 4.12 -10.18
CA ILE A 52 -10.62 4.66 -11.38
C ILE A 52 -9.11 4.41 -11.35
N LEU A 53 -8.46 4.62 -10.20
CA LEU A 53 -7.04 4.30 -10.04
C LEU A 53 -6.76 2.83 -10.25
N PHE A 54 -7.52 1.96 -9.59
CA PHE A 54 -7.36 0.51 -9.70
C PHE A 54 -7.59 0.02 -11.14
N LEU A 55 -8.65 0.49 -11.80
CA LEU A 55 -8.94 0.13 -13.20
C LEU A 55 -7.86 0.65 -14.15
N SER A 56 -7.41 1.91 -13.97
CA SER A 56 -6.32 2.46 -14.79
C SER A 56 -5.04 1.63 -14.62
N PHE A 57 -4.72 1.22 -13.39
CA PHE A 57 -3.56 0.40 -13.09
C PHE A 57 -3.67 -0.96 -13.76
N LEU A 58 -4.81 -1.65 -13.60
CA LEU A 58 -5.03 -2.97 -14.20
C LEU A 58 -4.97 -2.94 -15.73
N ILE A 59 -5.60 -1.94 -16.35
CA ILE A 59 -5.60 -1.77 -17.81
C ILE A 59 -4.15 -1.55 -18.28
N VAL A 60 -3.42 -0.61 -17.68
CA VAL A 60 -2.04 -0.33 -18.09
C VAL A 60 -1.11 -1.50 -17.77
N TYR A 61 -1.30 -2.21 -16.67
CA TYR A 61 -0.49 -3.39 -16.35
C TYR A 61 -0.75 -4.52 -17.36
N LYS A 62 -2.02 -4.80 -17.69
CA LYS A 62 -2.41 -5.85 -18.62
C LYS A 62 -1.95 -5.57 -20.05
N PHE A 63 -2.07 -4.33 -20.52
CA PHE A 63 -1.82 -3.98 -21.92
C PHE A 63 -0.50 -3.22 -22.14
N GLY A 64 0.16 -2.74 -21.08
CA GLY A 64 1.35 -1.90 -21.20
C GLY A 64 2.55 -2.61 -21.81
N TRP A 65 2.62 -3.95 -21.74
CA TRP A 65 3.66 -4.72 -22.40
C TRP A 65 3.64 -4.58 -23.94
N ILE A 66 2.49 -4.25 -24.53
CA ILE A 66 2.32 -4.04 -25.98
C ILE A 66 3.23 -2.92 -26.49
N LEU A 67 3.48 -1.89 -25.67
CA LEU A 67 4.38 -0.79 -26.02
C LEU A 67 5.85 -1.22 -26.11
N PHE A 68 6.21 -2.31 -25.44
CA PHE A 68 7.58 -2.82 -25.39
C PHE A 68 7.83 -3.98 -26.37
N ASP A 69 6.78 -4.67 -26.81
CA ASP A 69 6.89 -5.81 -27.76
C ASP A 69 5.79 -5.76 -28.83
N LEU A 70 5.73 -4.63 -29.55
CA LEU A 70 4.71 -4.39 -30.58
C LEU A 70 4.82 -5.39 -31.75
N LYS A 71 6.04 -5.84 -32.08
CA LYS A 71 6.29 -6.79 -33.18
C LYS A 71 5.56 -8.12 -32.93
N ARG A 72 5.62 -8.64 -31.71
CA ARG A 72 4.95 -9.89 -31.34
C ARG A 72 3.43 -9.80 -31.40
N VAL A 73 2.87 -8.64 -31.06
CA VAL A 73 1.44 -8.36 -31.17
C VAL A 73 0.97 -8.32 -32.62
N ILE A 74 1.72 -7.67 -33.49
CA ILE A 74 1.41 -7.62 -34.93
C ILE A 74 1.45 -9.03 -35.55
N GLN A 75 2.43 -9.85 -35.15
CA GLN A 75 2.58 -11.21 -35.64
C GLN A 75 1.51 -12.17 -35.11
N ASN A 76 1.03 -11.96 -33.89
CA ASN A 76 -0.01 -12.78 -33.27
C ASN A 76 -0.92 -11.94 -32.34
N PRO A 77 -2.00 -11.35 -32.86
CA PRO A 77 -2.89 -10.50 -32.05
C PRO A 77 -3.56 -11.25 -30.88
N GLY A 78 -3.78 -12.56 -31.01
CA GLY A 78 -4.39 -13.39 -29.97
C GLY A 78 -3.56 -13.45 -28.68
N ILE A 79 -2.27 -13.12 -28.76
CA ILE A 79 -1.36 -13.16 -27.63
C ILE A 79 -1.70 -12.13 -26.54
N ILE A 80 -2.47 -11.08 -26.87
CA ILE A 80 -2.93 -10.04 -25.93
C ILE A 80 -3.73 -10.64 -24.78
N ILE A 81 -4.53 -11.66 -25.05
CA ILE A 81 -5.42 -12.28 -24.06
C ILE A 81 -4.59 -13.10 -23.07
N TRP A 82 -3.61 -13.86 -23.59
CA TRP A 82 -2.83 -14.84 -22.84
C TRP A 82 -1.63 -14.26 -22.08
N THR A 83 -1.12 -13.11 -22.52
CA THR A 83 0.06 -12.49 -21.90
C THR A 83 -0.33 -11.68 -20.67
N SER A 84 0.36 -11.90 -19.55
CA SER A 84 0.28 -11.07 -18.35
C SER A 84 1.26 -9.90 -18.42
N GLY A 85 1.04 -8.89 -17.57
CA GLY A 85 1.93 -7.73 -17.50
C GLY A 85 3.36 -8.13 -17.13
N SER A 86 4.33 -7.37 -17.63
CA SER A 86 5.75 -7.52 -17.29
C SER A 86 6.13 -6.54 -16.16
N THR A 87 7.34 -6.68 -15.59
CA THR A 87 7.89 -5.69 -14.64
C THR A 87 7.93 -4.28 -15.23
N ALA A 88 8.23 -4.13 -16.53
CA ALA A 88 8.18 -2.83 -17.20
C ALA A 88 6.75 -2.28 -17.27
N SER A 89 5.77 -3.15 -17.54
CA SER A 89 4.34 -2.80 -17.56
C SER A 89 3.84 -2.38 -16.18
N LEU A 90 4.38 -2.97 -15.10
CA LEU A 90 4.08 -2.62 -13.73
C LEU A 90 4.54 -1.19 -13.40
N TRP A 91 5.79 -0.84 -13.74
CA TRP A 91 6.28 0.53 -13.56
C TRP A 91 5.47 1.54 -14.38
N LEU A 92 5.15 1.19 -15.64
CA LEU A 92 4.32 2.03 -16.49
C LEU A 92 2.91 2.23 -15.90
N ALA A 93 2.32 1.19 -15.33
CA ALA A 93 1.02 1.26 -14.66
C ALA A 93 1.04 2.21 -13.47
N PHE A 94 2.08 2.13 -12.62
CA PHE A 94 2.23 3.08 -11.52
C PHE A 94 2.31 4.53 -11.99
N ILE A 95 3.13 4.81 -13.02
CA ILE A 95 3.31 6.17 -13.54
C ILE A 95 2.00 6.70 -14.15
N LEU A 96 1.36 5.93 -15.03
CA LEU A 96 0.14 6.40 -15.70
C LEU A 96 -1.04 6.53 -14.74
N SER A 97 -1.20 5.61 -13.78
CA SER A 97 -2.23 5.73 -12.75
C SER A 97 -1.99 6.93 -11.83
N ALA A 98 -0.74 7.24 -11.49
CA ALA A 98 -0.41 8.45 -10.74
C ALA A 98 -0.74 9.73 -11.53
N LEU A 99 -0.51 9.74 -12.86
CA LEU A 99 -0.91 10.87 -13.71
C LEU A 99 -2.44 11.03 -13.78
N VAL A 100 -3.17 9.92 -13.91
CA VAL A 100 -4.64 9.91 -13.87
C VAL A 100 -5.15 10.46 -12.54
N LEU A 101 -4.51 10.08 -11.42
CA LEU A 101 -4.81 10.61 -10.09
C LEU A 101 -4.64 12.12 -10.03
N ILE A 102 -3.47 12.62 -10.45
CA ILE A 102 -3.15 14.05 -10.41
C ILE A 102 -4.14 14.83 -11.29
N TYR A 103 -4.46 14.30 -12.47
CA TYR A 103 -5.45 14.91 -13.36
C TYR A 103 -6.83 14.98 -12.69
N LYS A 104 -7.29 13.89 -12.08
CA LYS A 104 -8.57 13.82 -11.36
C LYS A 104 -8.63 14.78 -10.18
N ILE A 105 -7.60 14.79 -9.34
CA ILE A 105 -7.47 15.70 -8.19
C ILE A 105 -7.63 17.16 -8.65
N LYS A 106 -6.93 17.54 -9.72
CA LYS A 106 -6.97 18.89 -10.28
C LYS A 106 -8.31 19.23 -10.92
N LYS A 107 -8.86 18.31 -11.73
CA LYS A 107 -10.11 18.52 -12.48
C LYS A 107 -11.29 18.76 -11.54
N GLU A 108 -11.38 17.99 -10.47
CA GLU A 108 -12.51 18.05 -9.55
C GLU A 108 -12.30 19.01 -8.39
N ARG A 109 -11.08 19.57 -8.28
CA ARG A 109 -10.65 20.51 -7.23
C ARG A 109 -10.78 19.89 -5.84
N TYR A 110 -10.28 18.67 -5.68
CA TYR A 110 -10.29 18.01 -4.38
C TYR A 110 -9.48 18.81 -3.37
N PRO A 111 -10.00 19.03 -2.15
CA PRO A 111 -9.22 19.53 -1.04
C PRO A 111 -8.03 18.60 -0.80
N ILE A 112 -6.82 19.11 -1.03
CA ILE A 112 -5.61 18.28 -1.00
C ILE A 112 -5.38 17.67 0.39
N TYR A 113 -5.77 18.40 1.44
CA TYR A 113 -5.67 17.97 2.83
C TYR A 113 -6.51 16.72 3.11
N ASP A 114 -7.80 16.77 2.79
CA ASP A 114 -8.70 15.63 2.95
C ASP A 114 -8.28 14.44 2.07
N PHE A 115 -7.77 14.69 0.85
CA PHE A 115 -7.19 13.63 0.02
C PHE A 115 -6.04 12.91 0.74
N PHE A 116 -5.10 13.64 1.34
CA PHE A 116 -4.01 13.04 2.11
C PHE A 116 -4.54 12.32 3.36
N GLU A 117 -5.52 12.86 4.06
CA GLU A 117 -6.10 12.19 5.23
C GLU A 117 -6.76 10.86 4.86
N LEU A 118 -7.62 10.86 3.84
CA LEU A 118 -8.31 9.64 3.38
C LEU A 118 -7.33 8.63 2.79
N SER A 119 -6.31 9.09 2.06
CA SER A 119 -5.24 8.22 1.53
C SER A 119 -4.46 7.56 2.67
N TRP A 120 -4.05 8.34 3.67
CA TRP A 120 -3.33 7.83 4.84
C TRP A 120 -4.17 6.80 5.60
N LEU A 121 -5.44 7.11 5.88
CA LEU A 121 -6.35 6.19 6.56
C LEU A 121 -6.57 4.91 5.76
N THR A 122 -6.79 5.03 4.45
CA THR A 122 -7.02 3.88 3.57
C THR A 122 -5.82 2.95 3.59
N LEU A 123 -4.61 3.48 3.41
CA LEU A 123 -3.37 2.70 3.44
C LEU A 123 -3.11 2.08 4.82
N THR A 124 -3.25 2.87 5.89
CA THR A 124 -2.96 2.41 7.25
C THR A 124 -3.89 1.29 7.69
N ILE A 125 -5.21 1.41 7.45
CA ILE A 125 -6.18 0.37 7.81
C ILE A 125 -5.94 -0.88 6.96
N THR A 126 -5.70 -0.72 5.65
CA THR A 126 -5.45 -1.84 4.73
C THR A 126 -4.22 -2.64 5.15
N LEU A 127 -3.10 -1.96 5.38
CA LEU A 127 -1.85 -2.62 5.79
C LEU A 127 -1.93 -3.17 7.21
N PHE A 128 -2.62 -2.47 8.13
CA PHE A 128 -2.84 -2.98 9.49
C PHE A 128 -3.55 -4.33 9.45
N LEU A 129 -4.68 -4.42 8.72
CA LEU A 129 -5.42 -5.67 8.59
C LEU A 129 -4.60 -6.74 7.85
N TYR A 130 -3.87 -6.36 6.81
CA TYR A 130 -2.99 -7.28 6.10
C TYR A 130 -1.96 -7.93 7.03
N TYR A 131 -1.16 -7.14 7.74
CA TYR A 131 -0.12 -7.65 8.64
C TYR A 131 -0.67 -8.30 9.91
N LEU A 132 -1.92 -8.00 10.28
CA LEU A 132 -2.59 -8.68 11.39
C LEU A 132 -2.91 -10.15 11.08
N PHE A 133 -3.24 -10.47 9.82
CA PHE A 133 -3.70 -11.82 9.44
C PHE A 133 -2.66 -12.63 8.64
N ILE A 134 -1.80 -11.97 7.87
CA ILE A 134 -0.73 -12.61 7.11
C ILE A 134 0.54 -12.68 7.96
N MET A 135 1.03 -13.90 8.15
CA MET A 135 2.31 -14.15 8.81
C MET A 135 3.45 -13.79 7.86
N ASP A 136 4.39 -13.02 8.38
CA ASP A 136 5.59 -12.54 7.69
C ASP A 136 6.77 -12.70 8.63
N TYR A 137 7.66 -13.63 8.29
CA TYR A 137 8.81 -14.01 9.10
C TYR A 137 10.05 -13.30 8.57
N GLY A 138 10.70 -12.53 9.44
CA GLY A 138 11.93 -11.84 9.13
C GLY A 138 13.17 -12.72 9.26
N LYS A 139 14.30 -12.07 9.50
CA LYS A 139 15.59 -12.73 9.74
C LYS A 139 15.58 -13.58 11.01
N VAL A 140 16.48 -14.57 11.03
CA VAL A 140 16.77 -15.39 12.22
C VAL A 140 17.23 -14.48 13.37
N THR A 141 16.75 -14.79 14.57
CA THR A 141 16.99 -14.00 15.78
C THR A 141 17.13 -14.90 16.99
N SER A 142 17.80 -14.39 18.03
CA SER A 142 17.84 -15.00 19.37
C SER A 142 16.88 -14.33 20.34
N PHE A 143 16.01 -13.43 19.84
CA PHE A 143 15.12 -12.63 20.65
C PHE A 143 14.00 -13.46 21.28
N ILE A 144 13.59 -13.10 22.52
CA ILE A 144 12.62 -13.85 23.33
C ILE A 144 11.21 -13.92 22.72
N PHE A 145 10.86 -12.97 21.84
CA PHE A 145 9.59 -12.96 21.11
C PHE A 145 9.74 -13.49 19.68
N GLY A 146 10.85 -14.16 19.38
CA GLY A 146 11.03 -14.84 18.09
C GLY A 146 10.05 -16.00 17.95
N VAL A 147 9.57 -16.23 16.73
CA VAL A 147 8.61 -17.30 16.42
C VAL A 147 9.34 -18.39 15.64
N SER A 148 9.16 -19.65 16.05
CA SER A 148 9.66 -20.81 15.30
C SER A 148 8.70 -21.18 14.19
N LEU A 149 9.23 -21.63 13.05
CA LEU A 149 8.41 -22.25 12.01
C LEU A 149 7.98 -23.65 12.49
N GLU A 150 6.74 -24.05 12.22
CA GLU A 150 6.25 -25.38 12.57
C GLU A 150 7.09 -26.47 11.88
N GLY A 151 7.57 -27.46 12.65
CA GLY A 151 8.31 -28.63 12.12
C GLY A 151 9.81 -28.71 12.45
N GLU A 152 10.23 -28.32 13.67
CA GLU A 152 11.59 -28.56 14.22
C GLU A 152 12.73 -27.63 13.74
N SER A 153 12.47 -26.36 13.44
CA SER A 153 13.59 -25.41 13.30
C SER A 153 14.13 -24.99 14.67
N SER A 154 15.42 -25.26 14.96
CA SER A 154 16.12 -24.70 16.14
C SER A 154 16.28 -23.17 16.10
N TYR A 155 15.84 -22.54 15.02
CA TYR A 155 15.96 -21.12 14.75
C TYR A 155 14.64 -20.40 15.04
N LEU A 156 14.75 -19.26 15.73
CA LEU A 156 13.65 -18.33 15.92
C LEU A 156 13.74 -17.22 14.88
N TYR A 157 12.60 -16.72 14.42
CA TYR A 157 12.52 -15.66 13.41
C TYR A 157 11.79 -14.43 13.96
N HIS A 158 12.12 -13.25 13.46
CA HIS A 158 11.39 -12.04 13.83
C HIS A 158 9.94 -12.11 13.31
N PRO A 159 8.91 -11.95 14.16
CA PRO A 159 7.52 -11.80 13.72
C PRO A 159 7.27 -10.40 13.14
N VAL A 160 7.78 -10.14 11.94
CA VAL A 160 7.78 -8.82 11.31
C VAL A 160 6.36 -8.32 11.07
N ASN A 161 5.43 -9.21 10.71
CA ASN A 161 4.02 -8.86 10.56
C ASN A 161 3.45 -8.24 11.85
N TRP A 162 3.77 -8.80 13.02
CA TRP A 162 3.30 -8.26 14.29
C TRP A 162 3.93 -6.91 14.63
N TYR A 163 5.19 -6.68 14.28
CA TYR A 163 5.82 -5.37 14.44
C TYR A 163 5.13 -4.31 13.56
N LYS A 164 4.90 -4.64 12.27
CA LYS A 164 4.21 -3.74 11.32
C LYS A 164 2.76 -3.49 11.77
N ALA A 165 2.02 -4.53 12.16
CA ALA A 165 0.64 -4.41 12.64
C ALA A 165 0.55 -3.60 13.93
N PHE A 166 1.41 -3.85 14.91
CA PHE A 166 1.44 -3.10 16.17
C PHE A 166 1.72 -1.61 15.90
N TRP A 167 2.71 -1.30 15.06
CA TRP A 167 3.04 0.08 14.72
C TRP A 167 1.87 0.81 14.03
N LEU A 168 1.26 0.19 13.02
CA LEU A 168 0.13 0.77 12.32
C LEU A 168 -1.10 0.92 13.23
N GLY A 169 -1.33 -0.06 14.12
CA GLY A 169 -2.37 0.00 15.14
C GLY A 169 -2.15 1.17 16.10
N LEU A 170 -0.91 1.40 16.55
CA LEU A 170 -0.56 2.55 17.38
C LEU A 170 -0.86 3.87 16.67
N LEU A 171 -0.54 3.99 15.37
CA LEU A 171 -0.85 5.20 14.60
C LEU A 171 -2.37 5.44 14.49
N LEU A 172 -3.16 4.38 14.31
CA LEU A 172 -4.62 4.47 14.32
C LEU A 172 -5.15 4.92 15.70
N ILE A 173 -4.59 4.39 16.79
CA ILE A 173 -4.94 4.78 18.16
C ILE A 173 -4.59 6.26 18.40
N ILE A 174 -3.41 6.72 17.97
CA ILE A 174 -3.04 8.14 18.08
C ILE A 174 -4.04 9.00 17.32
N ARG A 175 -4.34 8.62 16.07
CA ARG A 175 -5.26 9.36 15.21
C ARG A 175 -6.67 9.48 15.79
N PHE A 176 -7.23 8.40 16.33
CA PHE A 176 -8.64 8.36 16.76
C PHE A 176 -8.85 8.54 18.27
N GLY A 177 -7.86 8.19 19.09
CA GLY A 177 -7.94 8.23 20.55
C GLY A 177 -7.31 9.47 21.18
N ILE A 178 -6.21 9.98 20.62
CA ILE A 178 -5.49 11.13 21.19
C ILE A 178 -5.92 12.43 20.51
N TRP A 179 -5.99 12.43 19.18
CA TRP A 179 -6.25 13.66 18.42
C TRP A 179 -7.73 13.80 18.03
N SER A 180 -8.44 14.58 18.84
CA SER A 180 -9.86 14.91 18.61
C SER A 180 -10.09 15.72 17.33
N LYS A 181 -9.11 16.55 16.93
CA LYS A 181 -9.07 17.25 15.64
C LYS A 181 -7.74 16.97 14.98
N LEU A 182 -7.80 16.53 13.73
CA LEU A 182 -6.62 16.38 12.90
C LEU A 182 -6.41 17.69 12.15
N ASP A 183 -5.24 18.30 12.32
CA ASP A 183 -4.76 19.37 11.47
C ASP A 183 -3.68 18.85 10.51
N GLU A 184 -3.22 19.73 9.63
CA GLU A 184 -2.15 19.44 8.66
C GLU A 184 -0.85 18.96 9.31
N ASN A 185 -0.45 19.50 10.46
CA ASN A 185 0.80 19.11 11.11
C ASN A 185 0.73 17.70 11.66
N HIS A 186 -0.37 17.39 12.35
CA HIS A 186 -0.62 16.06 12.87
C HIS A 186 -0.69 15.02 11.74
N LEU A 187 -1.36 15.36 10.63
CA LEU A 187 -1.41 14.47 9.46
C LEU A 187 -0.02 14.25 8.85
N MET A 188 0.75 15.30 8.62
CA MET A 188 2.10 15.16 8.05
C MET A 188 3.04 14.40 8.98
N LEU A 189 2.90 14.57 10.30
CA LEU A 189 3.63 13.77 11.29
C LEU A 189 3.25 12.29 11.25
N LEU A 190 1.97 11.95 11.02
CA LEU A 190 1.54 10.57 10.80
C LEU A 190 2.13 9.97 9.52
N TYR A 191 2.28 10.76 8.46
CA TYR A 191 2.98 10.31 7.25
C TYR A 191 4.46 10.00 7.52
N VAL A 192 5.16 10.87 8.24
CA VAL A 192 6.55 10.62 8.66
C VAL A 192 6.63 9.38 9.54
N ALA A 193 5.78 9.27 10.56
CA ALA A 193 5.76 8.13 11.48
C ALA A 193 5.42 6.82 10.77
N PHE A 194 4.47 6.83 9.84
CA PHE A 194 4.17 5.69 8.99
C PHE A 194 5.40 5.24 8.21
N GLY A 195 5.98 6.15 7.42
CA GLY A 195 7.08 5.80 6.51
C GLY A 195 8.34 5.40 7.26
N MET A 196 8.79 6.22 8.22
CA MET A 196 10.01 5.95 8.98
C MET A 196 9.87 4.71 9.87
N GLY A 197 8.73 4.53 10.54
CA GLY A 197 8.52 3.38 11.41
C GLY A 197 8.54 2.06 10.63
N LEU A 198 7.85 2.00 9.49
CA LEU A 198 7.89 0.81 8.64
C LEU A 198 9.26 0.59 8.00
N LEU A 199 9.99 1.66 7.65
CA LEU A 199 11.37 1.55 7.15
C LEU A 199 12.30 0.95 8.21
N ILE A 200 12.20 1.40 9.47
CA ILE A 200 12.97 0.82 10.58
C ILE A 200 12.61 -0.65 10.78
N ILE A 201 11.32 -1.00 10.78
CA ILE A 201 10.86 -2.38 10.94
C ILE A 201 11.36 -3.27 9.78
N SER A 202 11.45 -2.74 8.56
CA SER A 202 11.93 -3.48 7.39
C SER A 202 13.39 -3.97 7.50
N ILE A 203 14.18 -3.44 8.43
CA ILE A 203 15.55 -3.92 8.69
C ILE A 203 15.54 -5.37 9.16
N PHE A 204 14.49 -5.78 9.88
CA PHE A 204 14.30 -7.14 10.39
C PHE A 204 13.78 -8.10 9.30
N ASP A 205 13.36 -7.59 8.15
CA ASP A 205 12.79 -8.35 7.06
C ASP A 205 13.86 -9.06 6.21
N VAL A 206 13.46 -10.08 5.45
CA VAL A 206 14.33 -10.79 4.49
C VAL A 206 14.31 -10.05 3.15
N SER A 207 15.36 -9.28 2.88
CA SER A 207 15.49 -8.53 1.63
C SER A 207 16.07 -9.39 0.50
N MET A 208 15.25 -9.74 -0.51
CA MET A 208 15.70 -10.56 -1.65
C MET A 208 16.10 -9.76 -2.90
N GLN A 209 15.55 -8.56 -3.11
CA GLN A 209 15.82 -7.75 -4.30
C GLN A 209 16.00 -6.27 -3.92
N LEU A 210 17.20 -5.76 -4.17
CA LEU A 210 17.58 -4.38 -3.90
C LEU A 210 17.66 -3.58 -5.21
N TYR A 211 17.01 -2.42 -5.22
CA TYR A 211 17.09 -1.41 -6.26
C TYR A 211 17.76 -0.17 -5.65
N PHE A 212 18.96 0.18 -6.10
CA PHE A 212 19.75 1.28 -5.51
C PHE A 212 19.95 1.15 -3.98
N GLY A 213 20.16 -0.09 -3.50
CA GLY A 213 20.46 -0.36 -2.09
C GLY A 213 19.24 -0.53 -1.18
N LEU A 214 18.01 -0.36 -1.68
CA LEU A 214 16.77 -0.56 -0.91
C LEU A 214 15.79 -1.48 -1.64
N THR A 215 14.93 -2.18 -0.92
CA THR A 215 13.82 -2.95 -1.52
C THR A 215 12.74 -2.01 -2.07
N VAL A 216 11.86 -2.52 -2.95
CA VAL A 216 10.70 -1.74 -3.45
C VAL A 216 9.81 -1.26 -2.31
N GLU A 217 9.61 -2.09 -1.29
CA GLU A 217 8.83 -1.75 -0.09
C GLU A 217 9.51 -0.62 0.71
N GLN A 218 10.83 -0.68 0.89
CA GLN A 218 11.60 0.38 1.56
C GLN A 218 11.53 1.71 0.80
N TRP A 219 11.59 1.68 -0.54
CA TRP A 219 11.38 2.88 -1.36
C TRP A 219 9.99 3.47 -1.17
N PHE A 220 8.96 2.63 -1.12
CA PHE A 220 7.59 3.07 -0.85
C PHE A 220 7.47 3.76 0.51
N PHE A 221 8.03 3.16 1.56
CA PHE A 221 8.05 3.76 2.90
C PHE A 221 8.82 5.07 2.96
N LEU A 222 9.96 5.15 2.27
CA LEU A 222 10.74 6.37 2.17
C LEU A 222 9.97 7.49 1.47
N ILE A 223 9.27 7.19 0.37
CA ILE A 223 8.44 8.18 -0.35
C ILE A 223 7.33 8.72 0.58
N ILE A 224 6.66 7.85 1.34
CA ILE A 224 5.63 8.27 2.31
C ILE A 224 6.23 9.17 3.39
N ALA A 225 7.39 8.82 3.94
CA ALA A 225 8.08 9.66 4.92
C ALA A 225 8.45 11.03 4.35
N LEU A 226 8.94 11.07 3.10
CA LEU A 226 9.29 12.31 2.40
C LEU A 226 8.08 13.21 2.14
N ILE A 227 6.93 12.63 1.78
CA ILE A 227 5.67 13.39 1.62
C ILE A 227 5.33 14.12 2.93
N GLY A 228 5.36 13.41 4.06
CA GLY A 228 5.13 14.02 5.38
C GLY A 228 6.18 15.07 5.75
N GLY A 229 7.47 14.78 5.55
CA GLY A 229 8.57 15.69 5.88
C GLY A 229 8.53 16.98 5.08
N ILE A 230 8.28 16.89 3.76
CA ILE A 230 8.12 18.07 2.90
C ILE A 230 6.89 18.88 3.30
N GLY A 231 5.79 18.23 3.67
CA GLY A 231 4.59 18.88 4.19
C GLY A 231 4.87 19.72 5.43
N LEU A 232 5.58 19.15 6.42
CA LEU A 232 5.97 19.87 7.65
C LEU A 232 6.87 21.09 7.36
N LEU A 233 7.85 20.93 6.46
CA LEU A 233 8.78 22.01 6.11
C LEU A 233 8.09 23.18 5.40
N ARG A 234 7.12 22.90 4.53
CA ARG A 234 6.37 23.95 3.81
C ARG A 234 5.60 24.85 4.75
N LYS A 235 4.96 24.29 5.78
CA LYS A 235 4.19 25.07 6.74
C LYS A 235 5.08 25.98 7.58
N LYS A 236 6.20 25.46 8.11
CA LYS A 236 7.17 26.24 8.90
C LYS A 236 7.73 27.45 8.14
N ARG A 237 7.73 27.43 6.81
CA ARG A 237 8.17 28.54 5.96
C ARG A 237 7.09 29.62 5.76
N ASN A 238 5.83 29.27 5.95
CA ASN A 238 4.67 30.15 5.75
C ASN A 238 4.15 30.75 7.07
N GLU A 239 4.68 30.30 8.22
CA GLU A 239 4.52 30.89 9.56
C GLU A 239 5.65 31.91 9.83
#